data_AF-A0A150JB36-F1
#
_entry.id   AF-A0A150JB36-F1
#
_cell.length_a   1.000
_cell.length_b   1.000
_cell.length_c   1.000
_cell.angle_alpha   90.00
_cell.angle_beta   90.00
_cell.angle_gamma   90.00
#
_symmetry.space_group_name_H-M   'P 1'
#
loop_
_entity.id
_entity.type
_entity.pdbx_description
1 polymer ?
#
loop_
_entity_poly.entity_id
_entity_poly.type
_entity_poly.pdbx_seq_one_letter_code
_entity_poly.pdbx_strand_id
1 'polypeptide(L)'
;MNERYFFYAIAFSFIFVSAFVLLSFSEVKIQEDHFTKIYFNTKILEKNNEYGIKVNEGNITLNDSQYNVGDSFFINGKGYTIGMINNDSILLYNYTKKVNGLIFFEYTIENVEGSDKDYSYTILIDDKKILEGKESVRSNEKKILYNEIKFNEAGDHRLSILLNTGAEIHFNFSSVK
;
A
#
# COMPACT_ATOMS: atom_id res chain seq x y z
N MET A 1 -38.81 -47.78 -37.39
CA MET A 1 -38.61 -46.87 -36.25
C MET A 1 -39.25 -45.54 -36.64
N ASN A 2 -40.21 -45.05 -35.85
CA ASN A 2 -41.16 -44.00 -36.29
C ASN A 2 -40.46 -42.64 -36.40
N GLU A 3 -40.41 -42.05 -37.60
CA GLU A 3 -39.67 -40.80 -37.91
C GLU A 3 -40.03 -39.63 -36.98
N ARG A 4 -41.23 -39.65 -36.40
CA ARG A 4 -41.66 -38.68 -35.37
C ARG A 4 -40.73 -38.65 -34.15
N TYR A 5 -40.23 -39.80 -33.68
CA TYR A 5 -39.31 -39.83 -32.52
C TYR A 5 -37.93 -39.25 -32.84
N PHE A 6 -37.49 -39.34 -34.10
CA PHE A 6 -36.23 -38.74 -34.54
C PHE A 6 -36.31 -37.21 -34.55
N PHE A 7 -37.42 -36.66 -35.05
CA PHE A 7 -37.67 -35.21 -35.00
C PHE A 7 -37.84 -34.70 -33.57
N TYR A 8 -38.50 -35.45 -32.68
CA TYR A 8 -38.56 -35.08 -31.25
C TYR A 8 -37.18 -35.10 -30.59
N ALA A 9 -36.33 -36.10 -30.89
CA ALA A 9 -34.99 -36.19 -30.33
C ALA A 9 -34.09 -35.02 -30.78
N ILE A 10 -34.17 -34.63 -32.07
CA ILE A 10 -33.44 -33.48 -32.61
C ILE A 10 -33.96 -32.16 -32.01
N ALA A 11 -35.28 -32.00 -31.91
CA ALA A 11 -35.87 -30.80 -31.31
C ALA A 11 -35.50 -30.68 -29.82
N PHE A 12 -35.49 -31.80 -29.07
CA PHE A 12 -35.09 -31.83 -27.67
C PHE A 12 -33.59 -31.53 -27.49
N SER A 13 -32.73 -32.02 -28.38
CA SER A 13 -31.29 -31.70 -28.35
C SER A 13 -31.01 -30.23 -28.67
N PHE A 14 -31.75 -29.62 -29.60
CA PHE A 14 -31.61 -28.19 -29.91
C PHE A 14 -32.01 -27.29 -28.73
N ILE A 15 -33.11 -27.64 -28.05
CA ILE A 15 -33.55 -26.91 -26.85
C ILE A 15 -32.51 -27.04 -25.73
N PHE A 16 -31.98 -28.24 -25.50
CA PHE A 16 -30.96 -28.46 -24.47
C PHE A 16 -29.64 -27.71 -24.75
N VAL A 17 -29.17 -27.71 -26.01
CA VAL A 17 -27.95 -26.97 -26.40
C VAL A 17 -28.18 -25.46 -26.26
N SER A 18 -29.34 -24.93 -26.66
CA SER A 18 -29.64 -23.50 -26.51
C SER A 18 -29.74 -23.04 -25.06
N ALA A 19 -30.33 -23.85 -24.18
CA ALA A 19 -30.42 -23.55 -22.74
C ALA A 19 -29.05 -23.63 -22.06
N PHE A 20 -28.18 -24.55 -22.49
CA PHE A 20 -26.81 -24.65 -21.99
C PHE A 20 -25.95 -23.47 -22.42
N VAL A 21 -26.07 -23.02 -23.68
CA VAL A 21 -25.40 -21.82 -24.21
C VAL A 21 -25.84 -20.56 -23.46
N LEU A 22 -27.14 -20.39 -23.20
CA LEU A 22 -27.69 -19.25 -22.44
C LEU A 22 -27.22 -19.23 -20.97
N LEU A 23 -27.07 -20.40 -20.33
CA LEU A 23 -26.52 -20.49 -18.97
C LEU A 23 -25.00 -20.24 -18.92
N SER A 24 -24.27 -20.60 -19.98
CA SER A 24 -22.82 -20.30 -20.09
C SER A 24 -22.51 -18.83 -20.40
N PHE A 25 -23.51 -18.02 -20.76
CA PHE A 25 -23.42 -16.55 -20.86
C PHE A 25 -24.15 -15.84 -19.72
N SER A 26 -24.29 -16.46 -18.55
CA SER A 26 -24.37 -15.65 -17.35
C SER A 26 -23.01 -14.95 -17.23
N GLU A 27 -22.90 -13.74 -17.79
CA GLU A 27 -21.94 -12.77 -17.32
C GLU A 27 -22.12 -12.71 -15.81
N VAL A 28 -21.27 -13.42 -15.09
CA VAL A 28 -20.95 -13.02 -13.74
C VAL A 28 -20.30 -11.66 -13.95
N LYS A 29 -21.12 -10.61 -13.88
CA LYS A 29 -20.62 -9.30 -13.49
C LYS A 29 -20.07 -9.53 -12.10
N ILE A 30 -18.82 -9.98 -12.04
CA ILE A 30 -17.96 -9.71 -10.92
C ILE A 30 -18.06 -8.20 -10.85
N GLN A 31 -18.81 -7.68 -9.87
CA GLN A 31 -18.63 -6.30 -9.46
C GLN A 31 -17.12 -6.21 -9.30
N GLU A 32 -16.45 -5.43 -10.15
CA GLU A 32 -15.10 -5.01 -9.83
C GLU A 32 -15.27 -4.38 -8.46
N ASP A 33 -14.89 -5.11 -7.41
CA ASP A 33 -14.86 -4.56 -6.08
C ASP A 33 -13.93 -3.36 -6.21
N HIS A 34 -14.52 -2.19 -6.22
CA HIS A 34 -13.82 -0.95 -6.43
C HIS A 34 -13.06 -0.69 -5.12
N PHE A 35 -11.83 -1.19 -5.03
CA PHE A 35 -11.06 -1.18 -3.79
C PHE A 35 -10.53 0.22 -3.50
N THR A 36 -10.41 0.57 -2.21
CA THR A 36 -9.50 1.64 -1.80
C THR A 36 -8.16 1.00 -1.49
N LYS A 37 -7.06 1.53 -2.05
CA LYS A 37 -5.71 1.09 -1.68
C LYS A 37 -5.07 2.12 -0.78
N ILE A 38 -4.47 1.65 0.30
CA ILE A 38 -3.63 2.46 1.18
C ILE A 38 -2.30 1.73 1.39
N TYR A 39 -1.19 2.45 1.27
CA TYR A 39 0.16 1.88 1.39
C TYR A 39 1.19 2.94 1.79
N PHE A 40 2.24 2.52 2.49
CA PHE A 40 3.42 3.36 2.72
C PHE A 40 4.23 3.47 1.43
N ASN A 41 4.70 4.69 1.15
CA ASN A 41 5.51 4.91 -0.04
C ASN A 41 6.92 4.38 0.15
N THR A 42 7.53 3.95 -0.96
CA THR A 42 8.90 3.45 -1.00
C THR A 42 9.67 4.14 -2.11
N LYS A 43 10.99 4.17 -1.98
CA LYS A 43 11.89 4.76 -2.96
C LYS A 43 13.09 3.84 -3.16
N ILE A 44 13.42 3.57 -4.42
CA ILE A 44 14.66 2.88 -4.77
C ILE A 44 15.69 3.96 -5.15
N LEU A 45 16.87 3.90 -4.56
CA LEU A 45 18.01 4.75 -4.90
C LEU A 45 19.11 3.90 -5.52
N GLU A 46 19.51 4.25 -6.72
CA GLU A 46 20.68 3.66 -7.38
C GLU A 46 21.98 4.09 -6.66
N LYS A 47 23.04 3.30 -6.85
CA LYS A 47 24.38 3.54 -6.28
C LYS A 47 24.92 4.93 -6.59
N ASN A 48 24.67 5.42 -7.81
CA ASN A 48 25.01 6.78 -8.23
C ASN A 48 23.81 7.71 -8.02
N ASN A 49 23.49 7.99 -6.76
CA ASN A 49 22.40 8.89 -6.40
C ASN A 49 22.88 10.33 -6.20
N GLU A 50 21.95 11.27 -6.40
CA GLU A 50 22.15 12.71 -6.18
C GLU A 50 22.30 13.10 -4.70
N TYR A 51 22.04 12.17 -3.78
CA TYR A 51 22.04 12.44 -2.33
C TYR A 51 23.41 12.20 -1.67
N GLY A 52 24.42 11.80 -2.43
CA GLY A 52 25.77 11.53 -1.91
C GLY A 52 25.85 10.29 -1.03
N ILE A 53 24.85 9.40 -1.07
CA ILE A 53 24.86 8.13 -0.34
C ILE A 53 25.79 7.17 -1.06
N LYS A 54 26.79 6.65 -0.35
CA LYS A 54 27.68 5.60 -0.86
C LYS A 54 27.16 4.24 -0.43
N VAL A 55 26.95 3.34 -1.39
CA VAL A 55 26.51 1.97 -1.15
C VAL A 55 27.73 1.06 -1.06
N ASN A 56 27.86 0.34 0.06
CA ASN A 56 28.87 -0.69 0.27
C ASN A 56 28.18 -2.06 0.45
N GLU A 57 28.94 -3.14 0.50
CA GLU A 57 28.39 -4.48 0.79
C GLU A 57 27.77 -4.50 2.21
N GLY A 58 26.43 -4.46 2.26
CA GLY A 58 25.64 -4.60 3.50
C GLY A 58 25.41 -3.33 4.31
N ASN A 59 25.99 -2.19 3.94
CA ASN A 59 25.75 -0.90 4.61
C ASN A 59 25.78 0.28 3.62
N ILE A 60 25.35 1.44 4.09
CA ILE A 60 25.49 2.70 3.37
C ILE A 60 26.28 3.71 4.20
N THR A 61 26.93 4.65 3.54
CA THR A 61 27.55 5.80 4.19
C THR A 61 26.91 7.09 3.70
N LEU A 62 26.50 7.94 4.63
CA LEU A 62 25.95 9.28 4.38
C LEU A 62 26.56 10.24 5.40
N ASN A 63 27.17 11.34 4.94
CA ASN A 63 27.82 12.35 5.80
C ASN A 63 28.75 11.73 6.86
N ASP A 64 29.65 10.84 6.42
CA ASP A 64 30.61 10.10 7.25
C ASP A 64 30.00 9.17 8.33
N SER A 65 28.67 9.02 8.35
CA SER A 65 27.96 8.09 9.22
C SER A 65 27.59 6.82 8.45
N GLN A 66 27.77 5.67 9.09
CA GLN A 66 27.38 4.38 8.55
C GLN A 66 25.97 4.00 9.01
N TYR A 67 25.16 3.49 8.08
CA TYR A 67 23.81 3.03 8.34
C TYR A 67 23.61 1.61 7.78
N ASN A 68 22.84 0.80 8.50
CA ASN A 68 22.52 -0.58 8.15
C ASN A 68 21.02 -0.73 7.88
N VAL A 69 20.62 -1.90 7.36
CA VAL A 69 19.20 -2.23 7.18
C VAL A 69 18.44 -2.03 8.49
N GLY A 70 17.31 -1.33 8.40
CA GLY A 70 16.47 -0.93 9.52
C GLY A 70 16.84 0.42 10.13
N ASP A 71 17.99 1.01 9.84
CA ASP A 71 18.33 2.34 10.35
C ASP A 71 17.52 3.42 9.63
N SER A 72 17.28 4.53 10.34
CA SER A 72 16.56 5.68 9.81
C SER A 72 17.43 6.93 9.76
N PHE A 73 17.24 7.74 8.73
CA PHE A 73 17.96 8.98 8.53
C PHE A 73 17.08 10.01 7.81
N PHE A 74 17.54 11.26 7.75
CA PHE A 74 16.87 12.34 7.05
C PHE A 74 17.72 12.87 5.90
N ILE A 75 17.09 13.11 4.76
CA ILE A 75 17.68 13.79 3.60
C ILE A 75 16.74 14.92 3.20
N ASN A 76 17.26 16.15 3.16
CA ASN A 76 16.50 17.34 2.77
C ASN A 76 15.16 17.49 3.53
N GLY A 77 15.17 17.15 4.83
CA GLY A 77 13.97 17.22 5.69
C GLY A 77 12.96 16.07 5.52
N LYS A 78 13.20 15.11 4.62
CA LYS A 78 12.39 13.89 4.50
C LYS A 78 13.07 12.72 5.21
N GLY A 79 12.28 11.98 5.98
CA GLY A 79 12.74 10.81 6.73
C GLY A 79 12.62 9.51 5.93
N TYR A 80 13.61 8.63 6.08
CA TYR A 80 13.64 7.32 5.43
C TYR A 80 14.12 6.24 6.40
N THR A 81 13.65 5.01 6.21
CA THR A 81 14.20 3.80 6.82
C THR A 81 14.77 2.89 5.75
N ILE A 82 15.96 2.35 5.98
CA ILE A 82 16.59 1.40 5.06
C ILE A 82 15.83 0.07 5.11
N GLY A 83 15.18 -0.30 4.02
CA GLY A 83 14.51 -1.60 3.91
C GLY A 83 15.45 -2.70 3.43
N MET A 84 16.27 -2.42 2.41
CA MET A 84 17.20 -3.38 1.82
C MET A 84 18.38 -2.65 1.18
N ILE A 85 19.56 -3.29 1.22
CA ILE A 85 20.77 -2.81 0.56
C ILE A 85 21.28 -3.93 -0.34
N ASN A 86 21.43 -3.64 -1.63
CA ASN A 86 22.10 -4.48 -2.61
C ASN A 86 23.32 -3.74 -3.17
N ASN A 87 24.16 -4.41 -3.96
CA ASN A 87 25.40 -3.82 -4.47
C ASN A 87 25.20 -2.58 -5.37
N ASP A 88 24.03 -2.48 -5.99
CA ASP A 88 23.71 -1.44 -6.98
C ASP A 88 22.61 -0.48 -6.52
N SER A 89 21.85 -0.81 -5.48
CA SER A 89 20.69 -0.01 -5.09
C SER A 89 20.31 -0.18 -3.62
N ILE A 90 19.59 0.81 -3.09
CA ILE A 90 18.99 0.80 -1.75
C ILE A 90 17.48 0.93 -1.88
N LEU A 91 16.73 0.09 -1.18
CA LEU A 91 15.29 0.29 -0.94
C LEU A 91 15.10 1.11 0.32
N LEU A 92 14.41 2.23 0.21
CA LEU A 92 14.00 3.09 1.31
C LEU A 92 12.50 3.02 1.51
N TYR A 93 12.09 2.84 2.75
CA TYR A 93 10.72 3.08 3.18
C TYR A 93 10.59 4.56 3.55
N ASN A 94 9.51 5.23 3.08
CA ASN A 94 9.25 6.63 3.39
C ASN A 94 8.58 6.79 4.77
N TYR A 95 9.07 6.04 5.75
CA TYR A 95 8.76 6.20 7.16
C TYR A 95 10.04 6.05 7.97
N THR A 96 10.06 6.56 9.20
CA THR A 96 11.21 6.45 10.10
C THR A 96 10.86 5.64 11.33
N LYS A 97 11.88 5.05 11.95
CA LYS A 97 11.89 4.82 13.39
C LYS A 97 11.78 6.16 14.13
N LYS A 98 11.67 6.10 15.46
CA LYS A 98 11.77 7.31 16.27
C LYS A 98 13.20 7.85 16.20
N VAL A 99 13.38 9.04 15.63
CA VAL A 99 14.66 9.75 15.58
C VAL A 99 14.48 11.09 16.26
N ASN A 100 15.25 11.37 17.31
CA ASN A 100 15.16 12.63 18.08
C ASN A 100 13.74 12.99 18.58
N GLY A 101 12.95 11.97 18.94
CA GLY A 101 11.57 12.16 19.40
C GLY A 101 10.57 12.44 18.28
N LEU A 102 10.96 12.25 17.01
CA LEU A 102 10.12 12.44 15.84
C LEU A 102 9.94 11.11 15.09
N ILE A 103 8.73 10.91 14.59
CA ILE A 103 8.38 9.85 13.65
C ILE A 103 7.87 10.54 12.38
N PHE A 104 8.51 10.25 11.26
CA PHE A 104 8.10 10.69 9.94
C PHE A 104 7.47 9.53 9.18
N PHE A 105 6.42 9.79 8.41
CA PHE A 105 5.89 8.82 7.46
C PHE A 105 5.09 9.48 6.34
N GLU A 106 5.16 8.85 5.17
CA GLU A 106 4.45 9.20 3.96
C GLU A 106 3.62 7.99 3.51
N TYR A 107 2.35 8.21 3.24
CA TYR A 107 1.46 7.17 2.73
C TYR A 107 0.59 7.71 1.60
N THR A 108 0.12 6.79 0.77
CA THR A 108 -0.77 7.09 -0.35
C THR A 108 -2.14 6.49 -0.09
N ILE A 109 -3.18 7.28 -0.37
CA ILE A 109 -4.54 6.80 -0.59
C ILE A 109 -4.77 6.81 -2.10
N GLU A 110 -5.05 5.65 -2.69
CA GLU A 110 -5.38 5.49 -4.09
C GLU A 110 -6.85 5.11 -4.22
N ASN A 111 -7.61 5.99 -4.88
CA ASN A 111 -9.00 5.77 -5.21
C ASN A 111 -9.08 5.03 -6.56
N VAL A 112 -9.23 3.70 -6.53
CA VAL A 112 -9.50 2.93 -7.77
C VAL A 112 -11.00 2.75 -8.02
N GLU A 113 -11.83 3.54 -7.36
CA GLU A 113 -13.27 3.58 -7.63
C GLU A 113 -13.59 4.48 -8.82
N GLY A 114 -14.68 4.17 -9.53
CA GLY A 114 -15.18 4.95 -10.68
C GLY A 114 -15.81 6.29 -10.32
N SER A 115 -15.65 6.77 -9.08
CA SER A 115 -16.20 8.03 -8.58
C SER A 115 -15.28 8.67 -7.55
N ASP A 116 -15.37 10.00 -7.42
CA ASP A 116 -14.67 10.75 -6.38
C ASP A 116 -15.11 10.31 -4.97
N LYS A 117 -14.18 10.33 -4.02
CA LYS A 117 -14.41 9.88 -2.64
C LYS A 117 -13.79 10.81 -1.61
N ASP A 118 -14.52 10.95 -0.51
CA ASP A 118 -14.03 11.59 0.71
C ASP A 118 -13.64 10.51 1.72
N TYR A 119 -12.34 10.35 1.94
CA TYR A 119 -11.79 9.47 2.95
C TYR A 119 -11.62 10.22 4.27
N SER A 120 -11.95 9.57 5.38
CA SER A 120 -11.48 9.99 6.70
C SER A 120 -10.48 8.97 7.21
N TYR A 121 -9.38 9.46 7.77
CA TYR A 121 -8.32 8.63 8.31
C TYR A 121 -8.08 8.94 9.79
N THR A 122 -7.69 7.90 10.52
CA THR A 122 -7.25 7.99 11.91
C THR A 122 -5.85 7.40 12.00
N ILE A 123 -4.93 8.13 12.63
CA ILE A 123 -3.56 7.69 12.90
C ILE A 123 -3.46 7.31 14.37
N LEU A 124 -2.99 6.10 14.63
CA LEU A 124 -2.88 5.52 15.95
C LEU A 124 -1.43 5.12 16.23
N ILE A 125 -1.01 5.24 17.48
CA ILE A 125 0.18 4.58 18.01
C ILE A 125 -0.28 3.70 19.17
N ASP A 126 -0.03 2.39 19.09
CA ASP A 126 -0.47 1.39 20.08
C ASP A 126 -1.97 1.52 20.42
N ASP A 127 -2.80 1.56 19.37
CA ASP A 127 -4.27 1.74 19.45
C ASP A 127 -4.74 3.06 20.08
N LYS A 128 -3.81 3.93 20.49
CA LYS A 128 -4.12 5.29 20.95
C LYS A 128 -4.14 6.24 19.77
N LYS A 129 -5.30 6.88 19.59
CA LYS A 129 -5.49 7.92 18.58
C LYS A 129 -4.54 9.09 18.80
N ILE A 130 -3.81 9.45 17.75
CA ILE A 130 -2.87 10.59 17.73
C ILE A 130 -3.40 11.73 16.86
N LEU A 131 -3.92 11.40 15.66
CA LEU A 131 -4.37 12.38 14.68
C LEU A 131 -5.55 11.84 13.89
N GLU A 132 -6.39 12.75 13.40
CA GLU A 132 -7.46 12.45 12.44
C GLU A 132 -7.47 13.49 11.32
N GLY A 133 -7.91 13.08 10.14
CA GLY A 133 -8.04 13.97 9.00
C GLY A 133 -9.03 13.47 7.96
N LYS A 134 -9.24 14.30 6.94
CA LYS A 134 -10.13 14.02 5.81
C LYS A 134 -9.47 14.45 4.52
N GLU A 135 -9.61 13.64 3.47
CA GLU A 135 -9.09 13.91 2.15
C GLU A 135 -10.10 13.53 1.09
N SER A 136 -10.26 14.43 0.12
CA SER A 136 -11.02 14.14 -1.09
C SER A 136 -10.05 13.67 -2.18
N VAL A 137 -10.33 12.52 -2.76
CA VAL A 137 -9.49 11.86 -3.77
C VAL A 137 -10.37 11.52 -4.97
N ARG A 138 -10.02 12.07 -6.14
CA ARG A 138 -10.81 11.86 -7.35
C ARG A 138 -10.72 10.42 -7.84
N SER A 139 -11.66 10.03 -8.67
CA SER A 139 -11.62 8.72 -9.34
C SER A 139 -10.28 8.51 -10.06
N ASN A 140 -9.65 7.35 -9.82
CA ASN A 140 -8.34 6.97 -10.35
C ASN A 140 -7.17 7.90 -9.94
N GLU A 141 -7.33 8.67 -8.87
CA GLU A 141 -6.28 9.53 -8.31
C GLU A 141 -5.51 8.84 -7.17
N LYS A 142 -4.24 9.25 -7.02
CA LYS A 142 -3.38 8.94 -5.88
C LYS A 142 -3.11 10.20 -5.08
N LYS A 143 -3.47 10.19 -3.81
CA LYS A 143 -3.20 11.28 -2.87
C LYS A 143 -2.09 10.87 -1.90
N ILE A 144 -0.99 11.60 -1.93
CA ILE A 144 0.14 11.40 -1.01
C ILE A 144 -0.03 12.32 0.20
N LEU A 145 0.10 11.77 1.40
CA LEU A 145 -0.02 12.48 2.67
C LEU A 145 1.27 12.36 3.48
N TYR A 146 1.67 13.48 4.06
CA TYR A 146 2.93 13.64 4.79
C TYR A 146 2.64 13.94 6.25
N ASN A 147 3.24 13.19 7.16
CA ASN A 147 3.03 13.37 8.59
C ASN A 147 4.34 13.31 9.35
N GLU A 148 4.42 14.16 10.37
CA GLU A 148 5.47 14.18 11.37
C GLU A 148 4.82 14.22 12.75
N ILE A 149 5.15 13.25 13.61
CA ILE A 149 4.57 13.09 14.94
C ILE A 149 5.68 13.18 15.97
N LYS A 150 5.48 14.04 16.98
CA LYS A 150 6.30 14.04 18.19
C LYS A 150 5.90 12.88 19.07
N PHE A 151 6.84 11.98 19.34
CA PHE A 151 6.62 10.79 20.16
C PHE A 151 7.88 10.50 20.97
N ASN A 152 7.76 10.48 22.30
CA ASN A 152 8.92 10.39 23.20
C ASN A 152 8.97 9.09 24.02
N GLU A 153 7.96 8.22 23.89
CA GLU A 153 7.91 6.98 24.66
C GLU A 153 9.02 6.00 24.22
N ALA A 154 9.40 5.13 25.14
CA ALA A 154 10.45 4.13 24.97
C ALA A 154 9.85 2.74 24.77
N GLY A 155 10.55 1.89 24.02
CA GLY A 155 10.11 0.54 23.68
C GLY A 155 9.79 0.37 22.20
N ASP A 156 9.16 -0.76 21.90
CA ASP A 156 8.65 -1.09 20.58
C ASP A 156 7.18 -0.68 20.50
N HIS A 157 6.83 -0.05 19.39
CA HIS A 157 5.52 0.55 19.17
C HIS A 157 5.04 0.26 17.76
N ARG A 158 3.73 0.32 17.55
CA ARG A 158 3.10 0.18 16.24
C ARG A 158 2.39 1.46 15.87
N LEU A 159 2.70 1.99 14.69
CA LEU A 159 1.90 3.03 14.06
C LEU A 159 0.92 2.38 13.09
N SER A 160 -0.36 2.72 13.21
CA SER A 160 -1.43 2.29 12.31
C SER A 160 -2.14 3.49 11.69
N ILE A 161 -2.54 3.35 10.42
CA ILE A 161 -3.39 4.31 9.71
C ILE A 161 -4.64 3.56 9.27
N LEU A 162 -5.80 3.96 9.78
CA LEU A 162 -7.09 3.35 9.51
C LEU A 162 -7.97 4.31 8.70
N LEU A 163 -8.50 3.84 7.57
CA LEU A 163 -9.52 4.56 6.80
C LEU A 163 -10.93 4.19 7.26
N ASN A 164 -11.90 5.08 7.05
CA ASN A 164 -13.33 4.79 7.24
C ASN A 164 -13.87 3.63 6.38
N THR A 165 -13.15 3.26 5.32
CA THR A 165 -13.46 2.07 4.52
C THR A 165 -13.09 0.76 5.22
N GLY A 166 -12.37 0.82 6.34
CA GLY A 166 -11.84 -0.35 7.05
C GLY A 166 -10.44 -0.77 6.59
N ALA A 167 -9.88 -0.12 5.56
CA ALA A 167 -8.51 -0.36 5.13
C ALA A 167 -7.50 0.14 6.19
N GLU A 168 -6.52 -0.70 6.55
CA GLU A 168 -5.49 -0.38 7.54
C GLU A 168 -4.10 -0.73 6.99
N ILE A 169 -3.13 0.16 7.22
CA ILE A 169 -1.70 -0.14 7.11
C ILE A 169 -0.99 0.18 8.41
N HIS A 170 0.12 -0.52 8.67
CA HIS A 170 0.90 -0.29 9.87
C HIS A 170 2.39 -0.57 9.64
N PHE A 171 3.23 0.03 10.49
CA PHE A 171 4.62 -0.37 10.66
C PHE A 171 4.98 -0.39 12.13
N ASN A 172 5.92 -1.28 12.48
CA ASN A 172 6.50 -1.33 13.80
C ASN A 172 7.75 -0.46 13.82
N PHE A 173 7.93 0.31 14.88
CA PHE A 173 9.12 1.08 15.12
C PHE A 173 9.62 0.86 16.54
N SER A 174 10.94 0.84 16.67
CA SER A 174 11.58 0.78 17.97
C SER A 174 12.14 2.14 18.32
N SER A 175 12.14 2.39 19.62
CA SER A 175 12.58 3.62 20.27
C SER A 175 14.02 3.52 20.81
N VAL A 176 14.70 2.40 20.57
CA VAL A 176 16.01 2.12 21.17
C VAL A 176 17.08 3.05 20.58
N LYS A 177 17.83 3.65 21.51
CA LYS A 177 18.87 4.68 21.35
C LYS A 177 19.85 4.44 20.21
#